data_AF-A0A970XCZ2-F1
#
_entry.id   AF-A0A970XCZ2-F1
#
_cell.length_a   1.000
_cell.length_b   1.000
_cell.length_c   1.000
_cell.angle_alpha   90.00
_cell.angle_beta   90.00
_cell.angle_gamma   90.00
#
_symmetry.space_group_name_H-M   'P 1'
#
loop_
_entity.id
_entity.type
_entity.pdbx_description
1 polymer ?
#
loop_
_entity_poly.entity_id
_entity_poly.type
_entity_poly.pdbx_seq_one_letter_code
_entity_poly.pdbx_strand_id
1 'polypeptide(L)'
;MKKIFSSLLALCMLLSLAACGGGEVTAPPPEQPAASEAAASQAAAEADWAVYWYLCGSDLETNGGFASGDFAELLEVTLPDNVKVVIETGGSSAWHNDFVDPSKLQRFVYESEGLKLVDEQPS
;
A
#
# COMPACT_ATOMS: atom_id res chain seq x y z
N MET A 1 -30.27 -32.75 4.63
CA MET A 1 -29.47 -31.77 5.41
C MET A 1 -28.54 -30.92 4.54
N LYS A 2 -27.70 -31.48 3.64
CA LYS A 2 -26.82 -30.71 2.73
C LYS A 2 -27.53 -29.71 1.80
N LYS A 3 -28.70 -30.07 1.24
CA LYS A 3 -29.49 -29.17 0.37
C LYS A 3 -30.10 -27.99 1.15
N ILE A 4 -30.50 -28.23 2.40
CA ILE A 4 -31.05 -27.20 3.31
C ILE A 4 -29.93 -26.24 3.73
N PHE A 5 -28.74 -26.76 4.02
CA PHE A 5 -27.56 -25.95 4.32
C PHE A 5 -27.13 -25.08 3.14
N SER A 6 -27.18 -25.62 1.91
CA SER A 6 -26.84 -24.86 0.70
C SER A 6 -27.84 -23.74 0.42
N SER A 7 -29.14 -23.98 0.63
CA SER A 7 -30.16 -22.94 0.48
C SER A 7 -30.08 -21.88 1.58
N LEU A 8 -29.72 -22.26 2.81
CA LEU A 8 -29.54 -21.32 3.92
C LEU A 8 -28.32 -20.40 3.72
N LEU A 9 -27.21 -20.94 3.22
CA LEU A 9 -25.99 -20.18 2.95
C LEU A 9 -26.17 -19.19 1.79
N ALA A 10 -26.91 -19.58 0.75
CA ALA A 10 -27.26 -18.68 -0.36
C ALA A 10 -28.20 -17.54 0.08
N LEU A 11 -29.12 -17.83 1.01
CA LEU A 11 -30.02 -16.81 1.56
C LEU A 11 -29.28 -15.79 2.44
N CYS A 12 -28.29 -16.21 3.23
CA CYS A 12 -27.45 -15.33 4.05
C CYS A 12 -26.58 -14.36 3.21
N MET A 13 -26.10 -14.80 2.05
CA MET A 13 -25.35 -13.94 1.12
C MET A 13 -26.22 -12.83 0.52
N LEU A 14 -27.49 -13.10 0.25
CA LEU A 14 -28.43 -12.12 -0.32
C LEU A 14 -28.85 -11.03 0.69
N LEU A 15 -28.88 -11.37 1.98
CA LEU A 15 -29.16 -10.42 3.07
C LEU A 15 -28.08 -9.35 3.24
N SER A 16 -26.87 -9.58 2.70
CA SER A 16 -25.74 -8.65 2.83
C SER A 16 -25.76 -7.51 1.79
N LEU A 17 -26.56 -7.61 0.73
CA LEU A 17 -26.62 -6.60 -0.35
C LEU A 17 -27.70 -5.52 -0.15
N ALA A 18 -28.52 -5.61 0.92
CA ALA A 18 -29.56 -4.63 1.24
C ALA A 18 -29.19 -3.70 2.42
N ALA A 19 -27.92 -3.68 2.84
CA ALA A 19 -27.45 -2.85 3.95
C ALA A 19 -26.94 -1.46 3.51
N CYS A 20 -27.05 -1.09 2.23
CA CYS A 20 -26.91 0.30 1.81
C CYS A 20 -28.21 1.03 2.17
N GLY A 21 -28.13 1.77 3.27
CA GLY A 21 -29.24 2.40 3.98
C GLY A 21 -30.16 3.24 3.11
N GLY A 22 -31.46 2.94 3.23
CA GLY A 22 -32.49 3.92 2.96
C GLY A 22 -32.42 5.03 4.00
N GLY A 23 -31.89 6.17 3.59
CA GLY A 23 -32.15 7.47 4.22
C GLY A 23 -33.20 8.18 3.39
N GLU A 24 -34.41 8.33 3.95
CA GLU A 24 -35.51 9.06 3.37
C GLU A 24 -35.18 10.56 3.22
N VAL A 25 -35.81 11.16 2.21
CA VAL A 25 -35.65 12.52 1.70
C VAL A 25 -35.67 13.58 2.79
N THR A 26 -34.62 14.40 2.88
CA THR A 26 -34.75 15.80 3.28
C THR A 26 -33.99 16.63 2.26
N ALA A 27 -34.70 17.62 1.69
CA ALA A 27 -34.32 18.71 0.79
C ALA A 27 -32.88 18.75 0.23
N PRO A 28 -32.69 19.13 -1.06
CA PRO A 28 -31.35 19.31 -1.61
C PRO A 28 -30.54 20.24 -0.69
N PRO A 29 -29.37 19.80 -0.19
CA PRO A 29 -28.41 20.72 0.41
C PRO A 29 -28.07 21.78 -0.65
N PRO A 30 -27.78 23.02 -0.24
CA PRO A 30 -27.43 24.07 -1.18
C PRO A 30 -26.25 23.60 -2.03
N GLU A 31 -26.24 23.95 -3.32
CA GLU A 31 -25.13 23.70 -4.24
C GLU A 31 -23.79 23.97 -3.54
N GLN A 32 -23.12 22.88 -3.14
CA GLN A 32 -21.74 22.96 -2.71
C GLN A 32 -20.94 23.23 -3.99
N PRO A 33 -20.18 24.34 -4.08
CA PRO A 33 -19.57 24.72 -5.33
C PRO A 33 -18.58 23.63 -5.73
N ALA A 34 -18.72 23.13 -6.97
CA ALA A 34 -17.80 22.22 -7.66
C ALA A 34 -16.37 22.79 -7.86
N ALA A 35 -16.02 23.86 -7.13
CA ALA A 35 -14.75 24.55 -7.15
C ALA A 35 -13.73 24.00 -6.15
N SER A 36 -14.05 22.95 -5.37
CA SER A 36 -13.15 22.45 -4.31
C SER A 36 -12.39 21.16 -4.66
N GLU A 37 -12.91 20.26 -5.49
CA GLU A 37 -12.21 19.01 -5.82
C GLU A 37 -11.10 19.18 -6.86
N ALA A 38 -11.32 20.03 -7.88
CA ALA A 38 -10.31 20.31 -8.90
C ALA A 38 -9.14 21.16 -8.36
N ALA A 39 -9.42 22.10 -7.47
CA ALA A 39 -8.39 22.90 -6.80
C ALA A 39 -7.61 22.07 -5.77
N ALA A 40 -8.28 21.17 -5.04
CA ALA A 40 -7.62 20.23 -4.13
C ALA A 40 -6.79 19.18 -4.90
N SER A 41 -7.24 18.72 -6.07
CA SER A 41 -6.46 17.78 -6.90
C SER A 41 -5.24 18.45 -7.53
N GLN A 42 -5.33 19.71 -7.93
CA GLN A 42 -4.17 20.49 -8.39
C GLN A 42 -3.20 20.80 -7.25
N ALA A 43 -3.69 21.15 -6.06
CA ALA A 43 -2.84 21.34 -4.89
C ALA A 43 -2.14 20.03 -4.45
N ALA A 44 -2.80 18.88 -4.60
CA ALA A 44 -2.21 17.57 -4.34
C ALA A 44 -1.16 17.16 -5.39
N ALA A 45 -1.35 17.58 -6.65
CA ALA A 45 -0.40 17.34 -7.73
C ALA A 45 0.92 18.13 -7.55
N GLU A 46 0.86 19.30 -6.89
CA GLU A 46 2.03 20.15 -6.58
C GLU A 46 2.65 19.87 -5.21
N ALA A 47 2.06 19.00 -4.39
CA ALA A 47 2.57 18.68 -3.05
C ALA A 47 3.73 17.67 -3.11
N ASP A 48 4.65 17.77 -2.15
CA ASP A 48 5.67 16.75 -1.92
C ASP A 48 5.08 15.58 -1.11
N TRP A 49 5.40 14.35 -1.51
CA TRP A 49 4.93 13.11 -0.90
C TRP A 49 6.08 12.24 -0.43
N ALA A 50 5.88 11.63 0.75
CA ALA A 50 6.75 10.58 1.26
C ALA A 50 5.92 9.34 1.61
N VAL A 51 6.28 8.20 1.02
CA VAL A 51 5.70 6.89 1.31
C VAL A 51 6.66 6.14 2.22
N TYR A 52 6.19 5.70 3.39
CA TYR A 52 6.98 4.88 4.31
C TYR A 52 6.58 3.42 4.14
N TRP A 53 7.53 2.59 3.74
CA TRP A 53 7.32 1.18 3.48
C TRP A 53 8.17 0.35 4.43
N TYR A 54 7.52 -0.27 5.42
CA TYR A 54 8.17 -1.27 6.25
C TYR A 54 8.09 -2.62 5.52
N LEU A 55 9.19 -3.03 4.91
CA LEU A 55 9.30 -4.23 4.11
C LEU A 55 9.77 -5.39 5.00
N CYS A 56 8.79 -6.05 5.63
CA CYS A 56 9.03 -7.24 6.44
C CYS A 56 9.54 -8.39 5.56
N GLY A 57 10.84 -8.65 5.63
CA GLY A 57 11.39 -9.95 5.33
C GLY A 57 10.77 -10.98 6.28
N SER A 58 10.37 -12.13 5.76
CA SER A 58 9.79 -13.24 6.52
C SER A 58 10.32 -14.56 5.95
N ASP A 59 9.72 -15.69 6.29
CA ASP A 59 9.98 -16.94 5.59
C ASP A 59 9.62 -16.88 4.10
N LEU A 60 8.67 -16.02 3.71
CA LEU A 60 8.35 -15.74 2.31
C LEU A 60 9.53 -15.10 1.59
N GLU A 61 10.24 -14.16 2.24
CA GLU A 61 11.47 -13.61 1.66
C GLU A 61 12.59 -14.65 1.67
N THR A 62 12.85 -15.29 2.81
CA THR A 62 13.93 -16.28 2.93
C THR A 62 13.80 -17.40 1.89
N ASN A 63 12.60 -17.96 1.73
CA ASN A 63 12.38 -19.14 0.91
C ASN A 63 11.94 -18.84 -0.53
N GLY A 64 11.33 -17.67 -0.76
CA GLY A 64 10.65 -17.36 -2.02
C GLY A 64 11.04 -16.02 -2.65
N GLY A 65 11.82 -15.17 -1.96
CA GLY A 65 12.26 -13.88 -2.49
C GLY A 65 11.11 -12.89 -2.76
N PHE A 66 9.95 -13.05 -2.11
CA PHE A 66 8.76 -12.24 -2.42
C PHE A 66 8.93 -10.76 -2.08
N ALA A 67 9.58 -10.43 -0.95
CA ALA A 67 9.83 -9.04 -0.59
C ALA A 67 10.87 -8.40 -1.54
N SER A 68 11.90 -9.17 -1.93
CA SER A 68 12.86 -8.76 -2.97
C SER A 68 12.19 -8.54 -4.33
N GLY A 69 11.20 -9.38 -4.68
CA GLY A 69 10.40 -9.23 -5.89
C GLY A 69 9.62 -7.91 -5.88
N ASP A 70 8.84 -7.66 -4.83
CA ASP A 70 8.08 -6.41 -4.67
C ASP A 70 9.02 -5.19 -4.67
N PHE A 71 10.19 -5.29 -4.05
CA PHE A 71 11.18 -4.21 -4.05
C PHE A 71 11.77 -4.00 -5.46
N ALA A 72 12.05 -5.06 -6.20
CA ALA A 72 12.49 -4.96 -7.60
C ALA A 72 11.44 -4.27 -8.48
N GLU A 73 10.16 -4.60 -8.31
CA GLU A 73 9.06 -3.92 -9.02
C GLU A 73 9.02 -2.42 -8.74
N LEU A 74 9.28 -1.99 -7.50
CA LEU A 74 9.44 -0.55 -7.18
C LEU A 74 10.64 0.06 -7.92
N LEU A 75 11.77 -0.66 -8.03
CA LEU A 75 12.97 -0.14 -8.69
C LEU A 75 12.84 -0.06 -10.23
N GLU A 76 11.84 -0.71 -10.83
CA GLU A 76 11.54 -0.63 -12.25
C GLU A 76 10.82 0.67 -12.66
N VAL A 77 10.32 1.46 -11.70
CA VAL A 77 9.58 2.70 -11.98
C VAL A 77 10.40 3.95 -11.64
N THR A 78 10.48 4.91 -12.55
CA THR A 78 11.05 6.22 -12.24
C THR A 78 10.03 7.08 -11.48
N LEU A 79 10.36 7.45 -10.25
CA LEU A 79 9.53 8.36 -9.46
C LEU A 79 9.65 9.81 -9.96
N PRO A 80 8.57 10.61 -9.88
CA PRO A 80 8.66 12.06 -10.08
C PRO A 80 9.41 12.72 -8.92
N ASP A 81 9.96 13.92 -9.14
CA ASP A 81 10.81 14.62 -8.16
C ASP A 81 10.13 14.94 -6.82
N ASN A 82 8.80 15.06 -6.81
CA ASN A 82 8.02 15.35 -5.62
C ASN A 82 7.62 14.10 -4.83
N VAL A 83 8.05 12.90 -5.21
CA VAL A 83 7.71 11.64 -4.52
C VAL A 83 8.98 10.93 -4.08
N LYS A 84 9.00 10.52 -2.81
CA LYS A 84 10.03 9.61 -2.27
C LYS A 84 9.41 8.42 -1.57
N VAL A 85 10.07 7.27 -1.66
CA VAL A 85 9.75 6.08 -0.87
C VAL A 85 10.88 5.83 0.11
N VAL A 86 10.56 5.78 1.40
CA VAL A 86 11.48 5.40 2.48
C VAL A 86 11.19 3.95 2.85
N ILE A 87 12.13 3.06 2.59
CA ILE A 87 11.99 1.62 2.77
C ILE A 87 12.79 1.19 3.99
N GLU A 88 12.17 0.57 4.98
CA GLU A 88 12.85 -0.12 6.08
C GLU A 88 12.82 -1.62 5.81
N THR A 89 13.98 -2.27 5.72
CA THR A 89 14.10 -3.72 5.54
C THR A 89 14.52 -4.41 6.84
N GLY A 90 14.07 -5.65 7.04
CA GLY A 90 14.47 -6.49 8.17
C GLY A 90 13.58 -7.73 8.32
N GLY A 91 13.88 -8.61 9.26
CA GLY A 91 13.00 -9.74 9.63
C GLY A 91 13.16 -11.04 8.84
N SER A 92 14.05 -11.08 7.84
CA SER A 92 14.38 -12.29 7.07
C SER A 92 15.80 -12.76 7.40
N SER A 93 16.05 -14.07 7.35
CA SER A 93 17.41 -14.62 7.54
C SER A 93 18.25 -14.59 6.25
N ALA A 94 17.62 -14.36 5.10
CA ALA A 94 18.28 -14.20 3.80
C ALA A 94 17.44 -13.27 2.91
N TRP A 95 18.09 -12.53 2.02
CA TRP A 95 17.45 -11.71 1.00
C TRP A 95 17.87 -12.18 -0.39
N HIS A 96 16.94 -12.13 -1.35
CA HIS A 96 17.17 -12.54 -2.74
C HIS A 96 17.66 -11.37 -3.60
N ASN A 97 18.55 -10.55 -3.05
CA ASN A 97 19.24 -9.46 -3.74
C ASN A 97 20.60 -9.20 -3.08
N ASP A 98 21.44 -8.38 -3.71
CA ASP A 98 22.83 -8.18 -3.27
C ASP A 98 23.03 -6.92 -2.38
N PHE A 99 21.96 -6.20 -2.05
CA PHE A 99 22.05 -4.90 -1.36
C PHE A 99 21.39 -4.85 0.01
N VAL A 100 20.51 -5.79 0.35
CA VAL A 100 19.96 -5.93 1.70
C VAL A 100 20.76 -6.94 2.52
N ASP A 101 21.30 -6.49 3.66
CA ASP A 101 22.01 -7.33 4.61
C ASP A 101 21.01 -7.96 5.60
N PRO A 102 20.87 -9.30 5.65
CA PRO A 102 19.95 -9.98 6.57
C PRO A 102 20.29 -9.81 8.05
N SER A 103 21.50 -9.35 8.40
CA SER A 103 21.92 -9.10 9.78
C SER A 103 21.64 -7.67 10.28
N LYS A 104 20.97 -6.86 9.45
CA LYS A 104 20.74 -5.44 9.69
C LYS A 104 19.27 -5.08 9.54
N LEU A 105 18.89 -4.01 10.24
CA LEU A 105 17.77 -3.17 9.82
C LEU A 105 18.36 -2.06 8.94
N GLN A 106 17.91 -1.96 7.70
CA GLN A 106 18.44 -0.98 6.75
C GLN A 106 17.33 -0.06 6.26
N ARG A 107 17.64 1.24 6.21
CA ARG A 107 16.75 2.25 5.65
C ARG A 107 17.27 2.73 4.32
N PHE A 108 16.46 2.54 3.29
CA PHE A 108 16.71 3.06 1.96
C PHE A 108 15.77 4.22 1.65
N VAL A 109 16.22 5.11 0.79
CA VAL A 109 15.38 6.12 0.13
C VAL A 109 15.46 5.87 -1.36
N TYR A 110 14.30 5.68 -1.99
CA TYR A 110 14.15 5.67 -3.44
C TYR A 110 13.47 6.97 -3.87
N GLU A 111 14.13 7.70 -4.77
CA GLU A 111 13.70 8.98 -5.32
C GLU A 111 14.13 9.06 -6.80
N SER A 112 13.92 10.20 -7.47
CA SER A 112 14.26 10.35 -8.91
C SER A 112 15.75 10.11 -9.22
N GLU A 113 16.63 10.28 -8.24
CA GLU A 113 18.07 10.00 -8.31
C GLU A 113 18.43 8.51 -8.08
N GLY A 114 17.44 7.66 -7.84
CA GLY A 114 17.61 6.23 -7.58
C GLY A 114 17.63 5.85 -6.09
N LEU A 115 18.10 4.63 -5.80
CA LEU A 115 18.09 4.03 -4.47
C LEU A 115 19.35 4.41 -3.69
N LYS A 116 19.19 4.85 -2.44
CA LYS A 116 20.29 5.19 -1.53
C LYS A 116 20.05 4.57 -0.16
N LEU A 117 21.05 3.88 0.39
CA LEU A 117 21.07 3.48 1.81
C LEU A 117 21.36 4.73 2.67
N VAL A 118 20.51 5.03 3.65
CA VAL A 118 20.60 6.25 4.48
C VAL A 118 20.80 5.97 5.97
N ASP A 119 20.47 4.77 6.43
CA ASP A 119 20.68 4.33 7.82
C ASP A 119 20.83 2.81 7.86
N GLU A 120 21.58 2.30 8.84
CA GLU A 120 21.65 0.88 9.14
C GLU A 120 21.92 0.63 10.63
N GLN A 121 21.26 -0.38 11.18
CA GLN A 121 21.35 -0.77 12.58
C GLN A 121 21.45 -2.29 12.70
N PRO A 122 22.02 -2.83 13.80
CA PRO A 122 21.90 -4.26 14.10
C PRO A 122 20.43 -4.69 14.18
N SER A 123 20.09 -5.87 13.61
CA SER A 123 18.76 -6.49 13.70
C SER A 123 18.51 -7.22 15.02
#